data_AF-A0A5C7JP85-F1
#
_entry.id   AF-A0A5C7JP85-F1
#
_cell.length_a   1.000
_cell.length_b   1.000
_cell.length_c   1.000
_cell.angle_alpha   90.00
_cell.angle_beta   90.00
_cell.angle_gamma   90.00
#
_symmetry.space_group_name_H-M   'P 1'
#
loop_
_entity.id
_entity.type
_entity.pdbx_description
1 polymer ?
#
loop_
_entity_poly.entity_id
_entity_poly.type
_entity_poly.pdbx_seq_one_letter_code
_entity_poly.pdbx_strand_id
1 'polypeptide(L)'
;MSDVKYAYYHSSKGYKIVGGNSNQLLRADGGVEDKADYSVKSANETFGGVKTFTLSPIIPNATSPNHAVNKEQLDAKIPYTGATANVDLGATNQIKAKEFDAIGSYVEKPNTNRNYEVLKLNGTALVVYQSNVWNGSAWGGSNSNGVGSYALQYNTGSYSNGCGEFSLQYNTGGYSNGFGYNTLQYNTGANSNGFGYVSLMYNTGDNSNGFGHYALRYNTGNNSNGFGYMSLMYNTGDGSNGIGYNALIYNTGNNSNGFGLSALRGNTGNNSNGFGYAPLMYNIGNESNGFGSYTLSHNTGNNSNGFGYESLQYNTGANSNGFGLWALRYNTGANNSVLGSNSFSNFYIDTVNAKLFDATAIDMTAKTITIPNHGFGTNGTYTNLKFTQGSSAITGLANGTIVQVKIIDANTIAYEEVIQAGQVRRSVNITNAGTGRT
;
A
#
# COMPACT_ATOMS: atom_id res chain seq x y z
N MET A 1 37.50 -57.77 -26.30
CA MET A 1 36.04 -57.74 -26.55
C MET A 1 35.82 -57.03 -27.87
N SER A 2 34.92 -57.56 -28.69
CA SER A 2 34.43 -56.92 -29.92
C SER A 2 34.03 -55.47 -29.68
N ASP A 3 34.30 -54.59 -30.64
CA ASP A 3 33.25 -53.72 -31.18
C ASP A 3 33.53 -53.30 -32.63
N VAL A 4 32.64 -53.83 -33.48
CA VAL A 4 31.96 -53.20 -34.62
C VAL A 4 32.70 -52.08 -35.36
N LYS A 5 33.35 -52.44 -36.47
CA LYS A 5 33.66 -51.48 -37.54
C LYS A 5 32.36 -51.15 -38.26
N TYR A 6 31.81 -49.96 -38.00
CA TYR A 6 30.68 -49.43 -38.76
C TYR A 6 31.07 -49.34 -40.25
N ALA A 7 30.51 -50.22 -41.07
CA ALA A 7 30.47 -50.08 -42.52
C ALA A 7 29.04 -49.67 -42.89
N TYR A 8 28.90 -48.56 -43.63
CA TYR A 8 27.60 -48.07 -44.09
C TYR A 8 27.15 -48.87 -45.32
N TYR A 9 26.07 -49.63 -45.18
CA TYR A 9 25.50 -50.46 -46.23
C TYR A 9 24.81 -49.58 -47.29
N HIS A 10 25.22 -49.71 -48.55
CA HIS A 10 24.39 -49.28 -49.68
C HIS A 10 23.27 -50.30 -49.85
N SER A 11 22.05 -49.81 -50.01
CA SER A 11 20.82 -50.59 -50.13
C SER A 11 20.26 -51.16 -48.82
N SER A 12 18.94 -51.13 -48.75
CA SER A 12 18.11 -52.02 -47.97
C SER A 12 18.64 -53.46 -47.97
N LYS A 13 19.25 -53.88 -46.84
CA LYS A 13 19.36 -55.23 -46.23
C LYS A 13 19.79 -56.43 -47.11
N GLY A 14 21.03 -56.92 -46.94
CA GLY A 14 21.48 -58.24 -47.40
C GLY A 14 22.30 -59.00 -46.34
N TYR A 15 22.09 -60.32 -46.21
CA TYR A 15 22.77 -61.21 -45.25
C TYR A 15 23.92 -62.01 -45.92
N LYS A 16 24.92 -62.43 -45.13
CA LYS A 16 26.09 -63.21 -45.59
C LYS A 16 25.69 -64.66 -45.92
N ILE A 17 26.09 -65.17 -47.08
CA ILE A 17 25.87 -66.57 -47.52
C ILE A 17 26.83 -67.49 -46.74
N VAL A 18 26.30 -68.54 -46.11
CA VAL A 18 27.10 -69.60 -45.44
C VAL A 18 27.27 -70.77 -46.41
N GLY A 19 28.52 -71.12 -46.74
CA GLY A 19 28.87 -72.22 -47.67
C GLY A 19 29.32 -71.80 -49.07
N GLY A 20 29.27 -70.50 -49.40
CA GLY A 20 29.83 -69.93 -50.64
C GLY A 20 31.27 -69.45 -50.48
N ASN A 21 31.98 -69.33 -51.61
CA ASN A 21 33.35 -68.84 -51.69
C ASN A 21 33.42 -67.43 -51.07
N SER A 22 34.55 -67.08 -50.42
CA SER A 22 34.70 -65.89 -49.54
C SER A 22 34.50 -64.51 -50.18
N ASN A 23 34.01 -64.44 -51.43
CA ASN A 23 33.94 -63.26 -52.28
C ASN A 23 32.55 -63.00 -52.89
N GLN A 24 31.47 -63.62 -52.39
CA GLN A 24 30.10 -63.43 -52.92
C GLN A 24 29.14 -62.92 -51.84
N LEU A 25 28.36 -61.88 -52.16
CA LEU A 25 27.31 -61.33 -51.30
C LEU A 25 25.95 -61.35 -52.03
N LEU A 26 24.87 -61.57 -51.27
CA LEU A 26 23.50 -61.63 -51.78
C LEU A 26 22.85 -60.25 -51.71
N ARG A 27 22.24 -59.82 -52.81
CA ARG A 27 21.42 -58.61 -52.90
C ARG A 27 20.02 -58.85 -52.33
N ALA A 28 19.33 -57.77 -51.96
CA ALA A 28 17.95 -57.83 -51.45
C ALA A 28 16.91 -58.25 -52.51
N ASP A 29 17.26 -58.16 -53.79
CA ASP A 29 16.46 -58.64 -54.93
C ASP A 29 16.74 -60.12 -55.28
N GLY A 30 17.61 -60.80 -54.52
CA GLY A 30 17.95 -62.21 -54.71
C GLY A 30 19.10 -62.47 -55.69
N GLY A 31 19.71 -61.44 -56.28
CA GLY A 31 20.90 -61.58 -57.13
C GLY A 31 22.19 -61.85 -56.32
N VAL A 32 23.16 -62.54 -56.92
CA VAL A 32 24.51 -62.76 -56.37
C VAL A 32 25.50 -61.86 -57.10
N GLU A 33 26.31 -61.09 -56.37
CA GLU A 33 27.41 -60.28 -56.95
C GLU A 33 28.78 -60.79 -56.45
N ASP A 34 29.72 -60.94 -57.40
CA ASP A 34 31.12 -61.23 -57.12
C ASP A 34 31.87 -59.95 -56.73
N LYS A 35 32.84 -60.06 -55.80
CA LYS A 35 33.64 -58.96 -55.20
C LYS A 35 34.38 -58.01 -56.17
N ALA A 36 34.24 -58.16 -57.49
CA ALA A 36 34.92 -57.33 -58.48
C ALA A 36 34.45 -55.86 -58.47
N ASP A 37 33.27 -55.54 -57.91
CA ASP A 37 32.71 -54.18 -57.92
C ASP A 37 32.90 -53.39 -56.61
N TYR A 38 33.73 -53.88 -55.68
CA TYR A 38 34.01 -53.18 -54.42
C TYR A 38 35.51 -52.98 -54.18
N SER A 39 35.97 -51.74 -54.30
CA SER A 39 37.30 -51.32 -53.86
C SER A 39 37.26 -50.82 -52.40
N VAL A 40 38.15 -51.33 -51.56
CA VAL A 40 38.46 -50.69 -50.27
C VAL A 40 39.25 -49.43 -50.61
N LYS A 41 38.64 -48.26 -50.48
CA LYS A 41 39.23 -47.02 -50.97
C LYS A 41 40.22 -46.43 -49.98
N SER A 42 41.41 -46.12 -50.47
CA SER A 42 42.49 -45.45 -49.74
C SER A 42 42.47 -43.92 -49.90
N ALA A 43 41.52 -43.36 -50.66
CA ALA A 43 41.41 -41.93 -50.95
C ALA A 43 39.96 -41.46 -51.23
N ASN A 44 39.74 -40.14 -51.25
CA ASN A 44 38.45 -39.50 -51.56
C ASN A 44 38.07 -39.65 -53.05
N GLU A 45 36.87 -40.13 -53.35
CA GLU A 45 36.38 -40.35 -54.73
C GLU A 45 34.89 -39.96 -54.86
N THR A 46 34.38 -39.87 -56.10
CA THR A 46 32.96 -39.55 -56.41
C THR A 46 32.30 -40.78 -57.00
N PHE A 47 31.16 -41.22 -56.44
CA PHE A 47 30.41 -42.39 -56.92
C PHE A 47 28.93 -42.05 -57.07
N GLY A 48 28.33 -42.35 -58.22
CA GLY A 48 26.93 -42.01 -58.51
C GLY A 48 26.60 -40.50 -58.44
N GLY A 49 27.59 -39.63 -58.67
CA GLY A 49 27.45 -38.18 -58.51
C GLY A 49 27.61 -37.66 -57.08
N VAL A 50 27.77 -38.53 -56.09
CA VAL A 50 27.94 -38.16 -54.68
C VAL A 50 29.41 -38.33 -54.26
N LYS A 51 30.01 -37.28 -53.68
CA LYS A 51 31.38 -37.33 -53.15
C LYS A 51 31.39 -38.05 -51.81
N THR A 52 32.23 -39.06 -51.67
CA THR A 52 32.44 -39.79 -50.41
C THR A 52 33.78 -39.40 -49.80
N PHE A 53 33.78 -39.02 -48.52
CA PHE A 53 34.99 -38.61 -47.79
C PHE A 53 35.42 -39.70 -46.82
N THR A 54 36.72 -40.02 -46.79
CA THR A 54 37.29 -41.00 -45.85
C THR A 54 37.50 -40.41 -44.44
N LEU A 55 37.38 -39.08 -44.30
CA LEU A 55 37.41 -38.33 -43.04
C LEU A 55 36.28 -37.29 -43.03
N SER A 56 35.86 -36.85 -41.83
CA SER A 56 34.84 -35.79 -41.69
C SER A 56 35.24 -34.54 -42.48
N PRO A 57 34.35 -33.96 -43.31
CA PRO A 57 34.64 -32.75 -44.06
C PRO A 57 35.00 -31.57 -43.13
N ILE A 58 36.12 -30.89 -43.39
CA ILE A 58 36.49 -29.65 -42.70
C ILE A 58 36.01 -28.47 -43.56
N ILE A 59 35.23 -27.55 -42.98
CA ILE A 59 34.79 -26.33 -43.66
C ILE A 59 35.85 -25.23 -43.45
N PRO A 60 36.64 -24.88 -44.49
CA PRO A 60 37.66 -23.83 -44.39
C PRO A 60 37.00 -22.44 -44.33
N ASN A 61 37.80 -21.42 -44.00
CA ASN A 61 37.27 -20.06 -43.93
C ASN A 61 36.62 -19.62 -45.25
N ALA A 62 35.31 -19.34 -45.21
CA ALA A 62 34.56 -18.73 -46.29
C ALA A 62 35.22 -17.46 -46.86
N THR A 63 35.47 -17.45 -48.16
CA THR A 63 36.02 -16.33 -48.94
C THR A 63 35.00 -15.69 -49.88
N SER A 64 33.78 -16.24 -49.96
CA SER A 64 32.67 -15.76 -50.80
C SER A 64 31.35 -15.80 -50.01
N PRO A 65 30.37 -14.90 -50.29
CA PRO A 65 29.12 -14.80 -49.52
C PRO A 65 28.23 -16.05 -49.51
N ASN A 66 28.44 -16.98 -50.44
CA ASN A 66 27.65 -18.20 -50.61
C ASN A 66 28.37 -19.48 -50.11
N HIS A 67 29.55 -19.35 -49.48
CA HIS A 67 30.22 -20.48 -48.87
C HIS A 67 29.54 -20.87 -47.54
N ALA A 68 29.47 -22.17 -47.26
CA ALA A 68 29.15 -22.65 -45.93
C ALA A 68 30.22 -22.15 -44.94
N VAL A 69 29.79 -21.68 -43.77
CA VAL A 69 30.68 -21.16 -42.72
C VAL A 69 30.80 -22.18 -41.60
N ASN A 70 31.98 -22.31 -41.02
CA ASN A 70 32.15 -23.06 -39.78
C ASN A 70 31.61 -22.26 -38.58
N LYS A 71 31.47 -22.91 -37.42
CA LYS A 71 30.94 -22.27 -36.20
C LYS A 71 31.72 -21.01 -35.82
N GLU A 72 33.04 -21.05 -35.92
CA GLU A 72 33.92 -19.93 -35.58
C GLU A 72 33.66 -18.70 -36.46
N GLN A 73 33.40 -18.92 -37.74
CA GLN A 73 33.03 -17.87 -38.70
C GLN A 73 31.61 -17.35 -38.52
N LEU A 74 30.66 -18.22 -38.15
CA LEU A 74 29.30 -17.82 -37.80
C LEU A 74 29.32 -16.92 -36.55
N ASP A 75 30.08 -17.30 -35.53
CA ASP A 75 30.26 -16.56 -34.29
C ASP A 75 30.98 -15.21 -34.52
N ALA A 76 31.76 -15.06 -35.59
CA ALA A 76 32.43 -13.81 -35.97
C ALA A 76 31.58 -12.86 -36.83
N LYS A 77 30.63 -13.40 -37.63
CA LYS A 77 29.71 -12.63 -38.50
C LYS A 77 28.46 -12.15 -37.77
N ILE A 78 28.01 -12.90 -36.78
CA ILE A 78 27.11 -12.39 -35.75
C ILE A 78 28.00 -11.51 -34.87
N PRO A 79 27.76 -10.20 -34.72
CA PRO A 79 28.53 -9.41 -33.77
C PRO A 79 28.26 -9.99 -32.38
N TYR A 80 29.16 -10.85 -31.92
CA TYR A 80 29.23 -11.23 -30.54
C TYR A 80 29.57 -9.95 -29.78
N THR A 81 28.61 -9.39 -29.04
CA THR A 81 28.91 -8.28 -28.14
C THR A 81 29.77 -8.71 -26.96
N GLY A 82 30.26 -9.95 -26.88
CA GLY A 82 31.11 -10.34 -25.76
C GLY A 82 30.40 -10.26 -24.42
N ALA A 83 29.08 -10.15 -24.42
CA ALA A 83 28.38 -9.77 -23.23
C ALA A 83 28.11 -11.03 -22.42
N THR A 84 28.96 -11.24 -21.42
CA THR A 84 28.63 -11.88 -20.15
C THR A 84 27.68 -10.99 -19.31
N ALA A 85 26.97 -10.05 -19.97
CA ALA A 85 26.07 -8.99 -19.48
C ALA A 85 25.07 -8.56 -20.61
N ASN A 86 24.23 -7.52 -20.42
CA ASN A 86 23.11 -7.14 -21.32
C ASN A 86 23.52 -6.36 -22.62
N VAL A 87 22.74 -6.56 -23.70
CA VAL A 87 22.80 -5.83 -25.00
C VAL A 87 22.13 -4.45 -24.90
N ASP A 88 22.79 -3.38 -25.36
CA ASP A 88 22.20 -2.05 -25.56
C ASP A 88 21.55 -1.94 -26.95
N LEU A 89 20.24 -1.65 -26.99
CA LEU A 89 19.39 -1.56 -28.19
C LEU A 89 19.15 -0.10 -28.64
N GLY A 90 19.93 0.85 -28.13
CA GLY A 90 19.75 2.28 -28.38
C GLY A 90 18.77 2.92 -27.38
N ALA A 91 18.87 4.26 -27.27
CA ALA A 91 18.38 5.10 -26.17
C ALA A 91 16.86 5.06 -25.83
N THR A 92 16.07 4.21 -26.47
CA THR A 92 14.62 4.11 -26.30
C THR A 92 14.09 2.69 -26.05
N ASN A 93 14.90 1.65 -25.82
CA ASN A 93 14.36 0.29 -25.62
C ASN A 93 14.80 -0.34 -24.30
N GLN A 94 14.00 -0.17 -23.24
CA GLN A 94 14.18 -0.97 -22.02
C GLN A 94 13.66 -2.40 -22.24
N ILE A 95 14.57 -3.38 -22.22
CA ILE A 95 14.22 -4.76 -21.87
C ILE A 95 14.08 -4.78 -20.35
N LYS A 96 12.84 -4.76 -19.81
CA LYS A 96 12.64 -5.14 -18.41
C LYS A 96 12.79 -6.66 -18.32
N ALA A 97 13.71 -7.09 -17.44
CA ALA A 97 14.23 -8.44 -17.35
C ALA A 97 13.11 -9.47 -17.17
N LYS A 98 13.08 -10.47 -18.06
CA LYS A 98 12.54 -11.78 -17.71
C LYS A 98 13.46 -12.32 -16.60
N GLU A 99 12.94 -12.53 -15.40
CA GLU A 99 13.71 -13.12 -14.30
C GLU A 99 13.66 -14.64 -14.43
N PHE A 100 14.68 -15.34 -13.96
CA PHE A 100 14.73 -16.79 -14.03
C PHE A 100 13.99 -17.42 -12.84
N ASP A 101 13.25 -18.51 -13.06
CA ASP A 101 12.80 -19.36 -11.95
C ASP A 101 13.98 -20.14 -11.35
N ALA A 102 13.74 -20.88 -10.26
CA ALA A 102 14.77 -21.69 -9.58
C ALA A 102 15.42 -22.77 -10.49
N ILE A 103 14.89 -22.96 -11.71
CA ILE A 103 15.28 -23.97 -12.68
C ILE A 103 15.87 -23.31 -13.95
N GLY A 104 16.07 -21.99 -13.95
CA GLY A 104 16.71 -21.28 -15.06
C GLY A 104 15.82 -21.04 -16.28
N SER A 105 14.50 -21.15 -16.16
CA SER A 105 13.57 -20.73 -17.22
C SER A 105 13.22 -19.26 -17.09
N TYR A 106 13.16 -18.54 -18.22
CA TYR A 106 12.70 -17.15 -18.23
C TYR A 106 11.23 -17.06 -17.83
N VAL A 107 10.93 -16.40 -16.72
CA VAL A 107 9.57 -16.11 -16.24
C VAL A 107 9.37 -14.59 -16.21
N GLU A 108 8.33 -14.11 -16.88
CA GLU A 108 7.88 -12.72 -16.72
C GLU A 108 7.25 -12.58 -15.33
N LYS A 109 7.84 -11.76 -14.46
CA LYS A 109 7.28 -11.56 -13.13
C LYS A 109 6.04 -10.67 -13.21
N PRO A 110 4.91 -11.07 -12.57
CA PRO A 110 3.78 -10.18 -12.28
C PRO A 110 4.27 -8.84 -11.77
N ASN A 111 3.56 -7.76 -12.09
CA ASN A 111 3.81 -6.43 -11.54
C ASN A 111 5.11 -5.76 -12.03
N THR A 112 5.50 -6.01 -13.28
CA THR A 112 6.58 -5.30 -13.97
C THR A 112 6.03 -4.32 -15.01
N ASN A 113 6.69 -3.18 -15.20
CA ASN A 113 6.30 -2.14 -16.17
C ASN A 113 7.30 -2.02 -17.31
N ARG A 114 6.95 -1.45 -18.47
CA ARG A 114 7.91 -1.06 -19.53
C ARG A 114 7.97 0.45 -19.64
N ASN A 115 9.17 1.00 -19.44
CA ASN A 115 9.39 2.44 -19.39
C ASN A 115 10.32 2.85 -20.53
N TYR A 116 9.99 3.95 -21.19
CA TYR A 116 10.81 4.68 -22.14
C TYR A 116 11.40 5.87 -21.40
N GLU A 117 12.70 5.85 -21.15
CA GLU A 117 13.40 6.95 -20.49
C GLU A 117 13.76 8.00 -21.54
N VAL A 118 12.89 8.99 -21.70
CA VAL A 118 12.98 10.01 -22.75
C VAL A 118 14.14 10.97 -22.49
N LEU A 119 14.43 11.28 -21.23
CA LEU A 119 15.54 12.15 -20.83
C LEU A 119 16.24 11.61 -19.59
N LYS A 120 17.57 11.62 -19.62
CA LYS A 120 18.43 11.23 -18.49
C LYS A 120 19.44 12.31 -18.16
N LEU A 121 19.81 12.40 -16.88
CA LEU A 121 20.93 13.20 -16.41
C LEU A 121 21.76 12.34 -15.45
N ASN A 122 23.06 12.20 -15.72
CA ASN A 122 23.99 11.39 -14.91
C ASN A 122 23.50 9.95 -14.65
N GLY A 123 22.82 9.35 -15.62
CA GLY A 123 22.27 7.99 -15.51
C GLY A 123 20.87 7.89 -14.88
N THR A 124 20.36 8.96 -14.27
CA THR A 124 19.01 9.00 -13.70
C THR A 124 18.00 9.45 -14.74
N ALA A 125 16.92 8.66 -14.92
CA ALA A 125 15.79 9.06 -15.75
C ALA A 125 15.02 10.23 -15.12
N LEU A 126 14.84 11.29 -15.88
CA LEU A 126 14.11 12.49 -15.49
C LEU A 126 12.77 12.61 -16.19
N VAL A 127 12.61 12.07 -17.39
CA VAL A 127 11.33 11.99 -18.10
C VAL A 127 11.13 10.56 -18.56
N VAL A 128 9.99 9.99 -18.18
CA VAL A 128 9.64 8.59 -18.40
C VAL A 128 8.27 8.51 -19.04
N TYR A 129 8.14 7.73 -20.10
CA TYR A 129 6.87 7.29 -20.63
C TYR A 129 6.72 5.79 -20.41
N GLN A 130 5.74 5.36 -19.64
CA GLN A 130 5.45 3.95 -19.39
C GLN A 130 4.33 3.47 -20.31
N SER A 131 4.69 2.66 -21.30
CA SER A 131 3.72 2.19 -22.30
C SER A 131 2.91 0.99 -21.85
N ASN A 132 3.51 0.08 -21.06
CA ASN A 132 2.90 -1.21 -20.74
C ASN A 132 3.17 -1.66 -19.31
N VAL A 133 2.28 -2.50 -18.79
CA VAL A 133 2.43 -3.23 -17.52
C VAL A 133 2.08 -4.69 -17.74
N TRP A 134 2.82 -5.59 -17.11
CA TRP A 134 2.52 -7.01 -17.08
C TRP A 134 1.60 -7.31 -15.90
N ASN A 135 0.38 -7.78 -16.20
CA ASN A 135 -0.64 -8.08 -15.19
C ASN A 135 -0.54 -9.50 -14.60
N GLY A 136 0.52 -10.24 -14.91
CA GLY A 136 0.68 -11.65 -14.54
C GLY A 136 0.30 -12.65 -15.64
N SER A 137 -0.39 -12.20 -16.70
CA SER A 137 -0.82 -13.06 -17.83
C SER A 137 -0.50 -12.49 -19.21
N ALA A 138 -0.51 -11.17 -19.35
CA ALA A 138 -0.21 -10.46 -20.60
C ALA A 138 0.31 -9.04 -20.33
N TRP A 139 1.00 -8.47 -21.31
CA TRP A 139 1.33 -7.05 -21.34
C TRP A 139 0.09 -6.25 -21.72
N GLY A 140 -0.43 -5.45 -20.80
CA GLY A 140 -1.49 -4.47 -21.05
C GLY A 140 -0.91 -3.08 -21.34
N GLY A 141 -1.65 -2.23 -22.05
CA GLY A 141 -1.32 -0.81 -22.18
C GLY A 141 -1.43 -0.11 -20.81
N SER A 142 -0.44 0.69 -20.47
CA SER A 142 -0.43 1.52 -19.25
C SER A 142 -0.61 2.98 -19.60
N ASN A 143 0.16 3.53 -20.55
CA ASN A 143 0.07 4.94 -20.96
C ASN A 143 0.26 5.91 -19.78
N SER A 144 1.32 5.74 -19.00
CA SER A 144 1.65 6.58 -17.84
C SER A 144 2.84 7.50 -18.14
N ASN A 145 2.85 8.73 -17.59
CA ASN A 145 3.93 9.70 -17.79
C ASN A 145 4.58 10.09 -16.46
N GLY A 146 5.90 10.21 -16.45
CA GLY A 146 6.70 10.51 -15.26
C GLY A 146 7.69 11.62 -15.53
N VAL A 147 7.79 12.58 -14.62
CA VAL A 147 8.84 13.61 -14.60
C VAL A 147 9.45 13.64 -13.20
N GLY A 148 10.77 13.59 -13.10
CA GLY A 148 11.50 13.55 -11.83
C GLY A 148 12.19 12.21 -11.58
N SER A 149 13.24 12.26 -10.77
CA SER A 149 14.04 11.08 -10.42
C SER A 149 13.17 9.99 -9.82
N TYR A 150 13.29 8.76 -10.32
CA TYR A 150 12.54 7.59 -9.87
C TYR A 150 11.00 7.66 -10.05
N ALA A 151 10.47 8.67 -10.73
CA ALA A 151 9.05 8.74 -11.05
C ALA A 151 8.61 7.50 -11.87
N LEU A 152 7.45 6.93 -11.54
CA LEU A 152 6.91 5.69 -12.14
C LEU A 152 7.81 4.44 -12.02
N GLN A 153 8.89 4.47 -11.24
CA GLN A 153 9.69 3.29 -11.06
C GLN A 153 8.87 2.22 -10.32
N TYR A 154 8.78 1.01 -10.89
CA TYR A 154 7.93 -0.08 -10.40
C TYR A 154 6.41 0.23 -10.32
N ASN A 155 5.93 1.26 -11.01
CA ASN A 155 4.49 1.53 -11.13
C ASN A 155 3.79 0.47 -11.99
N THR A 156 2.78 -0.20 -11.43
CA THR A 156 1.90 -1.14 -12.16
C THR A 156 0.51 -0.57 -12.42
N GLY A 157 0.19 0.59 -11.86
CA GLY A 157 -1.00 1.34 -12.23
C GLY A 157 -0.98 1.76 -13.71
N SER A 158 -2.12 1.65 -14.39
CA SER A 158 -2.34 2.22 -15.71
C SER A 158 -2.77 3.69 -15.63
N TYR A 159 -2.62 4.43 -16.72
CA TYR A 159 -3.09 5.79 -16.95
C TYR A 159 -2.71 6.78 -15.85
N SER A 160 -1.46 6.71 -15.37
CA SER A 160 -1.00 7.49 -14.21
C SER A 160 0.02 8.55 -14.61
N ASN A 161 -0.01 9.72 -13.98
CA ASN A 161 0.90 10.83 -14.29
C ASN A 161 1.63 11.29 -13.01
N GLY A 162 2.95 11.19 -13.00
CA GLY A 162 3.79 11.55 -11.86
C GLY A 162 4.72 12.70 -12.20
N CYS A 163 4.81 13.69 -11.31
CA CYS A 163 5.75 14.79 -11.41
C CYS A 163 6.36 15.06 -10.04
N GLY A 164 7.65 14.77 -9.88
CA GLY A 164 8.37 14.87 -8.62
C GLY A 164 9.21 13.62 -8.35
N GLU A 165 10.22 13.79 -7.50
CA GLU A 165 11.06 12.67 -7.10
C GLU A 165 10.22 11.61 -6.37
N PHE A 166 10.40 10.34 -6.76
CA PHE A 166 9.64 9.16 -6.28
C PHE A 166 8.12 9.24 -6.46
N SER A 167 7.60 10.19 -7.26
CA SER A 167 6.17 10.28 -7.54
C SER A 167 5.68 8.99 -8.23
N LEU A 168 4.63 8.37 -7.68
CA LEU A 168 4.07 7.09 -8.15
C LEU A 168 5.06 5.91 -8.18
N GLN A 169 6.19 5.99 -7.46
CA GLN A 169 7.12 4.86 -7.38
C GLN A 169 6.53 3.74 -6.53
N TYR A 170 6.30 2.55 -7.09
CA TYR A 170 5.55 1.42 -6.49
C TYR A 170 4.02 1.55 -6.48
N ASN A 171 3.45 2.48 -7.25
CA ASN A 171 2.00 2.62 -7.36
C ASN A 171 1.38 1.41 -8.09
N THR A 172 0.31 0.83 -7.54
CA THR A 172 -0.49 -0.22 -8.19
C THR A 172 -1.89 0.24 -8.57
N GLY A 173 -2.35 1.39 -8.06
CA GLY A 173 -3.65 1.98 -8.38
C GLY A 173 -3.66 2.66 -9.75
N GLY A 174 -4.61 2.29 -10.61
CA GLY A 174 -4.79 2.94 -11.92
C GLY A 174 -5.35 4.36 -11.81
N TYR A 175 -5.21 5.15 -12.88
CA TYR A 175 -5.74 6.52 -12.99
C TYR A 175 -5.24 7.47 -11.89
N SER A 176 -3.97 7.35 -11.51
CA SER A 176 -3.40 8.11 -10.39
C SER A 176 -2.55 9.29 -10.87
N ASN A 177 -2.74 10.47 -10.30
CA ASN A 177 -1.97 11.67 -10.66
C ASN A 177 -1.24 12.23 -9.43
N GLY A 178 0.09 12.20 -9.45
CA GLY A 178 0.94 12.65 -8.34
C GLY A 178 1.81 13.83 -8.72
N PHE A 179 1.78 14.90 -7.92
CA PHE A 179 2.62 16.08 -8.10
C PHE A 179 3.30 16.44 -6.78
N GLY A 180 4.60 16.17 -6.67
CA GLY A 180 5.39 16.42 -5.46
C GLY A 180 6.34 15.26 -5.13
N TYR A 181 7.14 15.48 -4.08
CA TYR A 181 8.06 14.48 -3.54
C TYR A 181 7.30 13.35 -2.83
N ASN A 182 7.60 12.09 -3.15
CA ASN A 182 6.96 10.88 -2.58
C ASN A 182 5.42 10.85 -2.67
N THR A 183 4.83 11.62 -3.59
CA THR A 183 3.38 11.63 -3.76
C THR A 183 2.94 10.31 -4.39
N LEU A 184 1.96 9.64 -3.78
CA LEU A 184 1.41 8.36 -4.26
C LEU A 184 2.44 7.22 -4.44
N GLN A 185 3.56 7.24 -3.70
CA GLN A 185 4.63 6.24 -3.82
C GLN A 185 4.07 4.81 -3.69
N TYR A 186 3.61 4.41 -2.51
CA TYR A 186 3.05 3.07 -2.25
C TYR A 186 1.52 3.05 -2.35
N ASN A 187 0.95 3.76 -3.34
CA ASN A 187 -0.50 3.83 -3.52
C ASN A 187 -1.04 2.55 -4.17
N THR A 188 -2.11 1.98 -3.59
CA THR A 188 -2.84 0.86 -4.17
C THR A 188 -4.27 1.21 -4.59
N GLY A 189 -4.79 2.38 -4.19
CA GLY A 189 -6.13 2.84 -4.55
C GLY A 189 -6.20 3.46 -5.95
N ALA A 190 -7.23 3.15 -6.72
CA ALA A 190 -7.46 3.71 -8.04
C ALA A 190 -8.00 5.16 -7.96
N ASN A 191 -7.87 5.91 -9.07
CA ASN A 191 -8.41 7.27 -9.22
C ASN A 191 -7.91 8.26 -8.15
N SER A 192 -6.63 8.19 -7.80
CA SER A 192 -6.07 8.99 -6.71
C SER A 192 -5.28 10.20 -7.22
N ASN A 193 -5.58 11.39 -6.71
CA ASN A 193 -4.91 12.63 -7.09
C ASN A 193 -4.18 13.23 -5.88
N GLY A 194 -2.86 13.29 -5.95
CA GLY A 194 -1.99 13.82 -4.91
C GLY A 194 -1.24 15.07 -5.37
N PHE A 195 -1.22 16.12 -4.54
CA PHE A 195 -0.41 17.31 -4.72
C PHE A 195 0.27 17.70 -3.40
N GLY A 196 1.60 17.74 -3.38
CA GLY A 196 2.41 18.13 -2.23
C GLY A 196 3.30 17.02 -1.70
N TYR A 197 4.09 17.35 -0.68
CA TYR A 197 5.06 16.45 -0.07
C TYR A 197 4.39 15.28 0.66
N VAL A 198 4.69 14.06 0.23
CA VAL A 198 4.26 12.80 0.86
C VAL A 198 2.72 12.71 0.97
N SER A 199 2.00 13.33 0.04
CA SER A 199 0.55 13.18 -0.04
C SER A 199 0.18 11.80 -0.62
N LEU A 200 -0.80 11.13 -0.01
CA LEU A 200 -1.30 9.80 -0.41
C LEU A 200 -0.21 8.70 -0.50
N MET A 201 0.91 8.84 0.21
CA MET A 201 2.08 7.94 0.09
C MET A 201 1.75 6.45 0.31
N TYR A 202 0.88 6.13 1.26
CA TYR A 202 0.43 4.76 1.59
C TYR A 202 -1.09 4.66 1.48
N ASN A 203 -1.67 5.24 0.44
CA ASN A 203 -3.11 5.22 0.23
C ASN A 203 -3.58 3.87 -0.32
N THR A 204 -4.60 3.28 0.30
CA THR A 204 -5.27 2.06 -0.20
C THR A 204 -6.72 2.29 -0.59
N GLY A 205 -7.28 3.49 -0.34
CA GLY A 205 -8.65 3.85 -0.68
C GLY A 205 -8.78 4.42 -2.09
N ASP A 206 -9.83 4.03 -2.81
CA ASP A 206 -10.13 4.53 -4.15
C ASP A 206 -10.69 5.96 -4.12
N ASN A 207 -10.57 6.68 -5.24
CA ASN A 207 -11.14 8.02 -5.45
C ASN A 207 -10.67 9.04 -4.40
N SER A 208 -9.36 9.07 -4.12
CA SER A 208 -8.79 9.88 -3.05
C SER A 208 -8.08 11.12 -3.58
N ASN A 209 -8.37 12.29 -3.01
CA ASN A 209 -7.81 13.58 -3.41
C ASN A 209 -7.04 14.21 -2.24
N GLY A 210 -5.71 14.20 -2.31
CA GLY A 210 -4.80 14.70 -1.27
C GLY A 210 -4.04 15.93 -1.74
N PHE A 211 -4.27 17.07 -1.10
CA PHE A 211 -3.63 18.34 -1.44
C PHE A 211 -3.01 18.95 -0.17
N GLY A 212 -1.70 18.80 -0.01
CA GLY A 212 -0.97 19.33 1.13
C GLY A 212 0.08 18.36 1.67
N HIS A 213 0.90 18.86 2.58
CA HIS A 213 1.95 18.08 3.21
C HIS A 213 1.35 17.00 4.14
N TYR A 214 1.64 15.73 3.85
CA TYR A 214 1.07 14.54 4.52
C TYR A 214 -0.46 14.39 4.42
N ALA A 215 -1.13 15.10 3.51
CA ALA A 215 -2.56 14.90 3.28
C ALA A 215 -2.83 13.46 2.84
N LEU A 216 -3.74 12.76 3.54
CA LEU A 216 -4.14 11.36 3.28
C LEU A 216 -2.98 10.35 3.26
N ARG A 217 -1.88 10.59 3.99
CA ARG A 217 -0.66 9.75 3.92
C ARG A 217 -0.91 8.25 4.14
N TYR A 218 -1.72 7.88 5.11
CA TYR A 218 -2.07 6.50 5.50
C TYR A 218 -3.59 6.27 5.37
N ASN A 219 -4.17 6.76 4.28
CA ASN A 219 -5.61 6.63 4.04
C ASN A 219 -6.00 5.23 3.57
N THR A 220 -7.01 4.64 4.18
CA THR A 220 -7.63 3.39 3.72
C THR A 220 -9.11 3.54 3.36
N GLY A 221 -9.71 4.72 3.61
CA GLY A 221 -11.11 5.01 3.29
C GLY A 221 -11.28 5.50 1.84
N ASN A 222 -12.33 5.04 1.18
CA ASN A 222 -12.65 5.44 -0.20
C ASN A 222 -13.28 6.85 -0.24
N ASN A 223 -13.21 7.49 -1.41
CA ASN A 223 -13.88 8.77 -1.68
C ASN A 223 -13.45 9.89 -0.70
N SER A 224 -12.15 9.95 -0.40
CA SER A 224 -11.62 10.84 0.63
C SER A 224 -10.97 12.09 0.04
N ASN A 225 -11.26 13.25 0.60
CA ASN A 225 -10.75 14.55 0.13
C ASN A 225 -10.03 15.27 1.27
N GLY A 226 -8.70 15.32 1.24
CA GLY A 226 -7.85 15.94 2.26
C GLY A 226 -7.10 17.15 1.73
N PHE A 227 -7.42 18.34 2.22
CA PHE A 227 -6.82 19.60 1.83
C PHE A 227 -6.18 20.29 3.05
N GLY A 228 -4.85 20.38 3.09
CA GLY A 228 -4.10 21.02 4.17
C GLY A 228 -3.06 20.10 4.82
N TYR A 229 -2.30 20.65 5.76
CA TYR A 229 -1.25 19.91 6.47
C TYR A 229 -1.86 18.79 7.33
N MET A 230 -1.42 17.55 7.09
CA MET A 230 -1.88 16.33 7.78
C MET A 230 -3.42 16.14 7.79
N SER A 231 -4.12 16.72 6.83
CA SER A 231 -5.56 16.48 6.70
C SER A 231 -5.82 15.02 6.34
N LEU A 232 -6.69 14.35 7.09
CA LEU A 232 -7.05 12.93 6.92
C LEU A 232 -5.84 11.96 6.93
N MET A 233 -4.74 12.31 7.61
CA MET A 233 -3.48 11.56 7.54
C MET A 233 -3.62 10.06 7.84
N TYR A 234 -4.43 9.69 8.85
CA TYR A 234 -4.71 8.30 9.25
C TYR A 234 -6.20 7.98 9.08
N ASN A 235 -6.82 8.34 7.95
CA ASN A 235 -8.24 8.10 7.74
C ASN A 235 -8.55 6.64 7.36
N THR A 236 -9.52 6.01 8.04
CA THR A 236 -10.13 4.73 7.63
C THR A 236 -11.60 4.85 7.27
N GLY A 237 -12.23 6.01 7.47
CA GLY A 237 -13.64 6.23 7.15
C GLY A 237 -13.85 6.58 5.68
N ASP A 238 -14.89 6.02 5.07
CA ASP A 238 -15.26 6.33 3.69
C ASP A 238 -15.94 7.70 3.58
N GLY A 239 -15.85 8.35 2.42
CA GLY A 239 -16.62 9.56 2.09
C GLY A 239 -16.25 10.78 2.95
N SER A 240 -14.99 10.89 3.38
CA SER A 240 -14.56 11.92 4.33
C SER A 240 -13.92 13.13 3.65
N ASN A 241 -14.28 14.34 4.09
CA ASN A 241 -13.76 15.60 3.56
C ASN A 241 -13.09 16.40 4.68
N GLY A 242 -11.78 16.51 4.65
CA GLY A 242 -10.97 17.29 5.59
C GLY A 242 -10.36 18.50 4.91
N ILE A 243 -10.62 19.69 5.43
CA ILE A 243 -10.00 20.94 4.95
C ILE A 243 -9.45 21.71 6.14
N GLY A 244 -8.13 21.87 6.21
CA GLY A 244 -7.43 22.59 7.27
C GLY A 244 -6.31 21.79 7.92
N TYR A 245 -5.57 22.45 8.81
CA TYR A 245 -4.49 21.82 9.56
C TYR A 245 -5.04 20.76 10.52
N ASN A 246 -4.57 19.52 10.41
CA ASN A 246 -4.99 18.36 11.21
C ASN A 246 -6.51 18.06 11.18
N ALA A 247 -7.25 18.56 10.18
CA ALA A 247 -8.66 18.21 10.02
C ALA A 247 -8.79 16.70 9.78
N LEU A 248 -9.60 16.01 10.58
CA LEU A 248 -9.87 14.56 10.48
C LEU A 248 -8.61 13.66 10.52
N ILE A 249 -7.50 14.11 11.14
CA ILE A 249 -6.20 13.41 11.10
C ILE A 249 -6.24 11.93 11.59
N TYR A 250 -7.17 11.57 12.47
CA TYR A 250 -7.38 10.20 12.98
C TYR A 250 -8.86 9.80 12.88
N ASN A 251 -9.43 9.90 11.68
CA ASN A 251 -10.85 9.65 11.46
C ASN A 251 -11.13 8.19 11.11
N THR A 252 -12.06 7.57 11.84
CA THR A 252 -12.61 6.24 11.51
C THR A 252 -14.09 6.26 11.15
N GLY A 253 -14.75 7.41 11.30
CA GLY A 253 -16.17 7.57 10.99
C GLY A 253 -16.41 7.86 9.51
N ASN A 254 -17.43 7.22 8.93
CA ASN A 254 -17.82 7.44 7.54
C ASN A 254 -18.56 8.77 7.36
N ASN A 255 -18.51 9.31 6.14
CA ASN A 255 -19.24 10.51 5.71
C ASN A 255 -18.98 11.72 6.60
N SER A 256 -17.72 11.94 6.97
CA SER A 256 -17.34 12.99 7.93
C SER A 256 -16.76 14.20 7.23
N ASN A 257 -17.24 15.40 7.58
CA ASN A 257 -16.83 16.66 6.96
C ASN A 257 -16.23 17.61 8.02
N GLY A 258 -14.93 17.86 7.94
CA GLY A 258 -14.19 18.68 8.90
C GLY A 258 -13.49 19.86 8.24
N PHE A 259 -13.93 21.08 8.57
CA PHE A 259 -13.40 22.32 8.03
C PHE A 259 -12.85 23.19 9.16
N GLY A 260 -11.52 23.40 9.14
CA GLY A 260 -10.80 24.22 10.11
C GLY A 260 -9.74 23.45 10.89
N LEU A 261 -9.07 24.15 11.80
CA LEU A 261 -7.95 23.62 12.56
C LEU A 261 -8.43 22.52 13.53
N SER A 262 -7.92 21.30 13.36
CA SER A 262 -8.24 20.12 14.17
C SER A 262 -9.74 19.74 14.22
N ALA A 263 -10.54 20.19 13.24
CA ALA A 263 -11.94 19.78 13.13
C ALA A 263 -12.05 18.25 13.00
N LEU A 264 -12.89 17.62 13.83
CA LEU A 264 -13.08 16.17 13.92
C LEU A 264 -11.77 15.36 14.12
N ARG A 265 -10.75 15.94 14.76
CA ARG A 265 -9.55 15.18 15.13
C ARG A 265 -9.93 14.03 16.06
N GLY A 266 -9.66 12.79 15.66
CA GLY A 266 -10.00 11.60 16.45
C GLY A 266 -11.49 11.24 16.42
N ASN A 267 -12.20 11.58 15.35
CA ASN A 267 -13.61 11.24 15.17
C ASN A 267 -13.80 9.75 14.82
N THR A 268 -14.71 9.10 15.52
CA THR A 268 -15.15 7.73 15.20
C THR A 268 -16.64 7.65 14.88
N GLY A 269 -17.38 8.75 15.06
CA GLY A 269 -18.80 8.83 14.74
C GLY A 269 -19.05 9.03 13.25
N ASN A 270 -20.07 8.38 12.71
CA ASN A 270 -20.48 8.52 11.31
C ASN A 270 -21.28 9.81 11.09
N ASN A 271 -21.33 10.27 9.83
CA ASN A 271 -22.17 11.39 9.38
C ASN A 271 -21.96 12.67 10.21
N SER A 272 -20.71 13.02 10.50
CA SER A 272 -20.38 14.13 11.40
C SER A 272 -19.82 15.34 10.65
N ASN A 273 -20.31 16.54 10.97
CA ASN A 273 -19.96 17.79 10.30
C ASN A 273 -19.43 18.82 11.30
N GLY A 274 -18.21 19.32 11.09
CA GLY A 274 -17.52 20.22 12.00
C GLY A 274 -16.90 21.41 11.29
N PHE A 275 -17.24 22.62 11.73
CA PHE A 275 -16.73 23.87 11.17
C PHE A 275 -16.18 24.78 12.28
N GLY A 276 -14.88 25.08 12.25
CA GLY A 276 -14.24 25.97 13.23
C GLY A 276 -12.93 25.42 13.82
N TYR A 277 -12.62 25.82 15.05
CA TYR A 277 -11.42 25.37 15.77
C TYR A 277 -11.73 24.19 16.70
N ALA A 278 -11.24 23.01 16.35
CA ALA A 278 -11.47 21.76 17.08
C ALA A 278 -12.96 21.41 17.40
N PRO A 279 -13.95 21.71 16.52
CA PRO A 279 -15.29 21.16 16.71
C PRO A 279 -15.24 19.64 16.58
N LEU A 280 -16.06 18.94 17.36
CA LEU A 280 -16.18 17.46 17.32
C LEU A 280 -14.84 16.74 17.50
N MET A 281 -13.85 17.39 18.12
CA MET A 281 -12.59 16.74 18.47
C MET A 281 -12.88 15.60 19.45
N TYR A 282 -12.43 14.39 19.11
CA TYR A 282 -12.81 13.18 19.81
C TYR A 282 -14.34 13.01 19.87
N ASN A 283 -15.04 13.07 18.74
CA ASN A 283 -16.44 12.69 18.67
C ASN A 283 -16.57 11.18 18.45
N ILE A 284 -17.42 10.51 19.23
CA ILE A 284 -17.80 9.10 18.99
C ILE A 284 -19.30 8.95 18.70
N GLY A 285 -20.09 10.02 18.85
CA GLY A 285 -21.51 10.03 18.52
C GLY A 285 -21.76 10.15 17.03
N ASN A 286 -22.76 9.45 16.51
CA ASN A 286 -23.16 9.57 15.11
C ASN A 286 -23.98 10.84 14.87
N GLU A 287 -24.08 11.27 13.60
CA GLU A 287 -24.99 12.33 13.14
C GLU A 287 -24.83 13.64 13.94
N SER A 288 -23.59 14.07 14.11
CA SER A 288 -23.26 15.22 14.96
C SER A 288 -22.79 16.43 14.14
N ASN A 289 -23.35 17.59 14.42
CA ASN A 289 -23.07 18.85 13.70
C ASN A 289 -22.55 19.90 14.68
N GLY A 290 -21.27 20.29 14.55
CA GLY A 290 -20.61 21.25 15.44
C GLY A 290 -20.08 22.48 14.70
N PHE A 291 -20.55 23.66 15.08
CA PHE A 291 -20.12 24.93 14.49
C PHE A 291 -19.58 25.86 15.58
N GLY A 292 -18.28 26.15 15.52
CA GLY A 292 -17.59 26.99 16.50
C GLY A 292 -16.35 26.32 17.09
N SER A 293 -15.77 26.98 18.09
CA SER A 293 -14.56 26.49 18.75
C SER A 293 -14.91 25.50 19.86
N TYR A 294 -14.31 24.31 19.86
CA TYR A 294 -14.55 23.23 20.83
C TYR A 294 -16.02 22.80 20.99
N THR A 295 -16.85 23.15 20.02
CA THR A 295 -18.26 22.74 19.97
C THR A 295 -18.34 21.23 19.80
N LEU A 296 -19.09 20.53 20.65
CA LEU A 296 -19.20 19.08 20.63
C LEU A 296 -17.86 18.32 20.68
N SER A 297 -16.76 18.93 21.15
CA SER A 297 -15.59 18.11 21.48
C SER A 297 -15.99 17.08 22.52
N HIS A 298 -15.31 15.94 22.61
CA HIS A 298 -15.65 14.84 23.52
C HIS A 298 -17.13 14.43 23.53
N ASN A 299 -17.86 14.62 22.42
CA ASN A 299 -19.24 14.19 22.30
C ASN A 299 -19.33 12.65 22.19
N THR A 300 -20.26 12.06 22.94
CA THR A 300 -20.61 10.64 22.88
C THR A 300 -22.09 10.40 22.58
N GLY A 301 -22.90 11.46 22.53
CA GLY A 301 -24.32 11.39 22.21
C GLY A 301 -24.57 11.44 20.70
N ASN A 302 -25.45 10.58 20.19
CA ASN A 302 -25.90 10.62 18.80
C ASN A 302 -26.82 11.82 18.54
N ASN A 303 -26.94 12.24 17.28
CA ASN A 303 -27.89 13.26 16.82
C ASN A 303 -27.72 14.60 17.56
N SER A 304 -26.49 15.08 17.63
CA SER A 304 -26.15 16.26 18.44
C SER A 304 -25.83 17.47 17.56
N ASN A 305 -26.49 18.61 17.81
CA ASN A 305 -26.30 19.86 17.07
C ASN A 305 -25.80 20.95 18.02
N GLY A 306 -24.57 21.41 17.82
CA GLY A 306 -23.91 22.43 18.63
C GLY A 306 -23.52 23.63 17.79
N PHE A 307 -23.85 24.82 18.27
CA PHE A 307 -23.44 26.09 17.66
C PHE A 307 -22.93 27.04 18.75
N GLY A 308 -21.69 27.51 18.63
CA GLY A 308 -21.05 28.43 19.58
C GLY A 308 -19.90 27.80 20.37
N TYR A 309 -19.07 28.65 20.98
CA TYR A 309 -17.88 28.24 21.73
C TYR A 309 -18.24 27.28 22.87
N GLU A 310 -17.63 26.09 22.86
CA GLU A 310 -17.80 25.03 23.87
C GLU A 310 -19.27 24.64 24.15
N SER A 311 -20.18 24.88 23.20
CA SER A 311 -21.52 24.30 23.24
C SER A 311 -21.41 22.78 23.16
N LEU A 312 -22.05 22.06 24.09
CA LEU A 312 -22.05 20.59 24.16
C LEU A 312 -20.64 19.93 24.26
N GLN A 313 -19.61 20.63 24.76
CA GLN A 313 -18.20 20.16 24.85
C GLN A 313 -17.96 18.84 25.62
N TYR A 314 -18.90 18.35 26.42
CA TYR A 314 -18.81 17.04 27.06
C TYR A 314 -20.17 16.35 27.03
N ASN A 315 -20.86 16.42 25.89
CA ASN A 315 -22.19 15.85 25.76
C ASN A 315 -22.16 14.30 25.73
N THR A 316 -22.92 13.66 26.61
CA THR A 316 -23.16 12.21 26.58
C THR A 316 -24.61 11.84 26.24
N GLY A 317 -25.51 12.83 26.17
CA GLY A 317 -26.92 12.64 25.86
C GLY A 317 -27.24 12.67 24.37
N ALA A 318 -28.10 11.77 23.89
CA ALA A 318 -28.56 11.73 22.51
C ALA A 318 -29.61 12.82 22.19
N ASN A 319 -29.76 13.18 20.92
CA ASN A 319 -30.76 14.15 20.43
C ASN A 319 -30.62 15.51 21.13
N SER A 320 -29.40 16.06 21.18
CA SER A 320 -29.08 17.26 21.95
C SER A 320 -28.83 18.45 21.04
N ASN A 321 -29.51 19.56 21.29
CA ASN A 321 -29.40 20.80 20.51
C ASN A 321 -28.97 21.95 21.42
N GLY A 322 -27.77 22.49 21.21
CA GLY A 322 -27.19 23.56 22.04
C GLY A 322 -26.69 24.72 21.19
N PHE A 323 -27.35 25.86 21.27
CA PHE A 323 -26.99 27.05 20.52
C PHE A 323 -26.64 28.21 21.47
N GLY A 324 -25.37 28.59 21.52
CA GLY A 324 -24.84 29.65 22.38
C GLY A 324 -23.49 29.27 23.00
N LEU A 325 -22.78 30.28 23.52
CA LEU A 325 -21.57 30.08 24.33
C LEU A 325 -21.89 29.18 25.53
N TRP A 326 -21.18 28.05 25.69
CA TRP A 326 -21.36 27.09 26.79
C TRP A 326 -22.77 26.49 26.94
N ALA A 327 -23.63 26.56 25.92
CA ALA A 327 -24.94 25.92 25.97
C ALA A 327 -24.77 24.41 26.17
N LEU A 328 -25.44 23.83 27.18
CA LEU A 328 -25.42 22.37 27.47
C LEU A 328 -24.00 21.77 27.62
N ARG A 329 -23.03 22.55 28.10
CA ARG A 329 -21.60 22.18 28.10
C ARG A 329 -21.30 20.76 28.64
N TYR A 330 -22.01 20.32 29.67
CA TYR A 330 -21.83 19.03 30.34
C TYR A 330 -23.08 18.14 30.28
N ASN A 331 -23.85 18.21 29.20
CA ASN A 331 -25.14 17.52 29.10
C ASN A 331 -25.02 15.99 29.15
N THR A 332 -25.82 15.35 29.99
CA THR A 332 -25.95 13.89 30.09
C THR A 332 -27.36 13.38 29.76
N GLY A 333 -28.33 14.30 29.63
CA GLY A 333 -29.72 13.97 29.31
C GLY A 333 -29.99 13.90 27.83
N ALA A 334 -30.94 13.04 27.42
CA ALA A 334 -31.37 12.94 26.03
C ALA A 334 -32.52 13.90 25.71
N ASN A 335 -32.69 14.23 24.42
CA ASN A 335 -33.79 15.04 23.88
C ASN A 335 -33.81 16.49 24.42
N ASN A 336 -32.63 17.08 24.61
CA ASN A 336 -32.50 18.44 25.11
C ASN A 336 -32.38 19.45 23.97
N SER A 337 -33.04 20.60 24.10
CA SER A 337 -32.90 21.73 23.19
C SER A 337 -32.78 23.03 23.96
N VAL A 338 -31.67 23.74 23.78
CA VAL A 338 -31.32 24.93 24.55
C VAL A 338 -30.77 26.01 23.62
N LEU A 339 -31.26 27.22 23.80
CA LEU A 339 -30.82 28.44 23.12
C LEU A 339 -30.36 29.45 24.18
N GLY A 340 -29.20 30.08 23.96
CA GLY A 340 -28.69 31.17 24.78
C GLY A 340 -27.29 30.92 25.36
N SER A 341 -26.56 32.02 25.57
CA SER A 341 -25.25 31.99 26.24
C SER A 341 -25.39 31.52 27.69
N ASN A 342 -24.49 30.66 28.15
CA ASN A 342 -24.42 30.10 29.50
C ASN A 342 -25.66 29.28 29.93
N SER A 343 -26.53 28.90 28.99
CA SER A 343 -27.73 28.15 29.33
C SER A 343 -27.38 26.69 29.61
N PHE A 344 -27.63 26.23 30.84
CA PHE A 344 -27.24 24.89 31.32
C PHE A 344 -25.73 24.61 31.19
N SER A 345 -24.89 25.62 31.43
CA SER A 345 -23.43 25.51 31.34
C SER A 345 -22.76 24.87 32.57
N ASN A 346 -23.47 24.81 33.69
CA ASN A 346 -22.93 24.32 34.96
C ASN A 346 -22.96 22.79 35.04
N PHE A 347 -21.98 22.24 35.75
CA PHE A 347 -21.99 20.83 36.14
C PHE A 347 -22.76 20.64 37.43
N TYR A 348 -23.87 19.90 37.38
CA TYR A 348 -24.69 19.58 38.54
C TYR A 348 -24.13 18.34 39.23
N ILE A 349 -23.55 18.53 40.41
CA ILE A 349 -22.86 17.48 41.16
C ILE A 349 -23.89 16.65 41.94
N ASP A 350 -23.82 15.32 41.80
CA ASP A 350 -24.46 14.40 42.73
C ASP A 350 -23.52 14.13 43.91
N THR A 351 -23.71 14.85 45.01
CA THR A 351 -22.91 14.67 46.22
C THR A 351 -23.35 13.46 47.05
N VAL A 352 -24.56 12.92 46.81
CA VAL A 352 -25.09 11.78 47.57
C VAL A 352 -24.40 10.50 47.14
N ASN A 353 -24.15 10.34 45.84
CA ASN A 353 -23.51 9.15 45.27
C ASN A 353 -22.00 9.31 45.02
N ALA A 354 -21.34 10.24 45.72
CA ALA A 354 -19.89 10.43 45.60
C ALA A 354 -19.13 9.16 45.98
N LYS A 355 -18.03 8.87 45.26
CA LYS A 355 -17.15 7.72 45.54
C LYS A 355 -15.75 8.20 45.87
N LEU A 356 -15.13 7.46 46.78
CA LEU A 356 -13.74 7.67 47.21
C LEU A 356 -12.87 6.55 46.64
N PHE A 357 -11.63 6.88 46.34
CA PHE A 357 -10.61 5.94 45.92
C PHE A 357 -9.25 6.50 46.35
N ASP A 358 -8.25 5.64 46.52
CA ASP A 358 -6.88 6.07 46.81
C ASP A 358 -5.97 6.02 45.57
N ALA A 359 -4.77 6.58 45.69
CA ALA A 359 -3.77 6.55 44.62
C ALA A 359 -3.47 5.13 44.10
N THR A 360 -3.59 4.09 44.93
CA THR A 360 -3.31 2.70 44.54
C THR A 360 -4.38 2.10 43.65
N ALA A 361 -5.57 2.71 43.60
CA ALA A 361 -6.62 2.33 42.65
C ALA A 361 -6.30 2.72 41.20
N ILE A 362 -5.32 3.59 40.96
CA ILE A 362 -4.97 4.09 39.63
C ILE A 362 -3.97 3.14 38.97
N ASP A 363 -4.39 2.48 37.90
CA ASP A 363 -3.49 1.74 37.02
C ASP A 363 -2.96 2.67 35.92
N MET A 364 -1.69 3.04 36.03
CA MET A 364 -0.99 3.90 35.06
C MET A 364 -0.69 3.19 33.73
N THR A 365 -0.69 1.86 33.72
CA THR A 365 -0.45 1.04 32.53
C THR A 365 -1.76 0.80 31.78
N ALA A 366 -2.81 0.34 32.49
CA ALA A 366 -4.12 0.09 31.90
C ALA A 366 -4.94 1.37 31.66
N LYS A 367 -4.52 2.51 32.22
CA LYS A 367 -5.22 3.80 32.15
C LYS A 367 -6.61 3.77 32.81
N THR A 368 -6.71 3.05 33.92
CA THR A 368 -7.96 2.85 34.66
C THR A 368 -7.87 3.27 36.13
N ILE A 369 -9.03 3.39 36.77
CA ILE A 369 -9.18 3.57 38.21
C ILE A 369 -10.20 2.54 38.73
N THR A 370 -9.81 1.75 39.72
CA THR A 370 -10.67 0.74 40.35
C THR A 370 -11.44 1.34 41.52
N ILE A 371 -12.75 1.51 41.36
CA ILE A 371 -13.69 2.04 42.35
C ILE A 371 -14.82 1.01 42.54
N PRO A 372 -14.76 0.13 43.55
CA PRO A 372 -15.73 -0.94 43.72
C PRO A 372 -17.17 -0.44 43.84
N ASN A 373 -18.10 -1.06 43.10
CA ASN A 373 -19.53 -0.74 43.10
C ASN A 373 -19.82 0.76 42.92
N HIS A 374 -19.17 1.39 41.93
CA HIS A 374 -19.26 2.83 41.75
C HIS A 374 -20.63 3.29 41.23
N GLY A 375 -21.39 2.45 40.51
CA GLY A 375 -22.77 2.77 40.09
C GLY A 375 -22.91 3.96 39.13
N PHE A 376 -21.81 4.39 38.48
CA PHE A 376 -21.77 5.59 37.62
C PHE A 376 -22.43 5.41 36.25
N GLY A 377 -22.76 4.18 35.86
CA GLY A 377 -23.35 3.89 34.56
C GLY A 377 -23.18 2.43 34.15
N THR A 378 -23.55 2.14 32.91
CA THR A 378 -23.44 0.79 32.31
C THR A 378 -22.11 0.62 31.59
N ASN A 379 -21.59 -0.61 31.56
CA ASN A 379 -20.36 -0.95 30.82
C ASN A 379 -20.41 -0.41 29.37
N GLY A 380 -19.33 0.21 28.92
CA GLY A 380 -19.13 0.74 27.58
C GLY A 380 -19.64 2.17 27.37
N THR A 381 -20.37 2.73 28.35
CA THR A 381 -20.87 4.11 28.26
C THR A 381 -19.88 5.11 28.83
N TYR A 382 -20.08 6.39 28.50
CA TYR A 382 -19.29 7.49 29.02
C TYR A 382 -20.13 8.34 29.96
N THR A 383 -19.48 8.82 31.01
CA THR A 383 -20.09 9.73 31.97
C THR A 383 -19.10 10.80 32.36
N ASN A 384 -19.62 11.96 32.73
CA ASN A 384 -18.82 13.08 33.21
C ASN A 384 -18.79 13.03 34.73
N LEU A 385 -17.60 13.01 35.32
CA LEU A 385 -17.39 13.02 36.76
C LEU A 385 -16.63 14.28 37.15
N LYS A 386 -16.92 14.82 38.33
CA LYS A 386 -16.14 15.91 38.91
C LYS A 386 -15.19 15.32 39.96
N PHE A 387 -13.89 15.55 39.78
CA PHE A 387 -12.89 15.17 40.76
C PHE A 387 -12.84 16.18 41.91
N THR A 388 -12.87 15.67 43.14
CA THR A 388 -12.59 16.44 44.35
C THR A 388 -11.34 15.87 44.98
N GLN A 389 -10.32 16.70 45.16
CA GLN A 389 -9.04 16.25 45.71
C GLN A 389 -9.17 16.02 47.22
N GLY A 390 -8.72 14.86 47.67
CA GLY A 390 -8.49 14.57 49.09
C GLY A 390 -7.17 15.13 49.60
N SER A 391 -6.52 14.40 50.51
CA SER A 391 -5.28 14.83 51.15
C SER A 391 -4.02 14.63 50.29
N SER A 392 -4.07 13.75 49.29
CA SER A 392 -2.94 13.46 48.40
C SER A 392 -3.19 14.01 46.99
N ALA A 393 -2.18 14.60 46.36
CA ALA A 393 -2.29 15.10 44.99
C ALA A 393 -2.07 13.97 43.97
N ILE A 394 -2.91 13.93 42.93
CA ILE A 394 -2.73 13.11 41.73
C ILE A 394 -2.21 14.03 40.62
N THR A 395 -1.03 13.74 40.07
CA THR A 395 -0.42 14.64 39.08
C THR A 395 -1.19 14.55 37.76
N GLY A 396 -1.66 15.70 37.27
CA GLY A 396 -2.46 15.80 36.04
C GLY A 396 -3.97 15.79 36.25
N LEU A 397 -4.44 15.68 37.50
CA LEU A 397 -5.86 15.77 37.85
C LEU A 397 -6.06 16.76 39.01
N ALA A 398 -6.44 17.99 38.68
CA ALA A 398 -6.61 19.07 39.65
C ALA A 398 -7.99 19.02 40.34
N ASN A 399 -8.06 19.50 41.59
CA ASN A 399 -9.33 19.64 42.30
C ASN A 399 -10.38 20.43 41.49
N GLY A 400 -11.59 19.91 41.41
CA GLY A 400 -12.71 20.51 40.68
C GLY A 400 -12.75 20.21 39.18
N THR A 401 -11.75 19.50 38.63
CA THR A 401 -11.71 19.10 37.22
C THR A 401 -12.91 18.21 36.89
N ILE A 402 -13.58 18.50 35.77
CA ILE A 402 -14.60 17.62 35.20
C ILE A 402 -13.93 16.75 34.14
N VAL A 403 -14.10 15.45 34.29
CA VAL A 403 -13.49 14.42 33.44
C VAL A 403 -14.57 13.57 32.81
N GLN A 404 -14.49 13.36 31.51
CA GLN A 404 -15.28 12.32 30.85
C GLN A 404 -14.49 11.01 30.92
N VAL A 405 -15.13 9.98 31.48
CA VAL A 405 -14.54 8.64 31.66
C VAL A 405 -15.43 7.59 31.01
N LYS A 406 -14.82 6.48 30.62
CA LYS A 406 -15.53 5.29 30.13
C LYS A 406 -15.76 4.33 31.28
N ILE A 407 -16.97 3.77 31.36
CA ILE A 407 -17.27 2.68 32.30
C ILE A 407 -16.77 1.37 31.70
N ILE A 408 -15.87 0.66 32.39
CA ILE A 408 -15.30 -0.62 31.94
C ILE A 408 -16.06 -1.80 32.52
N ASP A 409 -16.46 -1.71 33.78
CA ASP A 409 -17.30 -2.68 34.46
C ASP A 409 -17.94 -2.01 35.69
N ALA A 410 -18.51 -2.77 36.63
CA ALA A 410 -19.16 -2.21 37.83
C ALA A 410 -18.19 -1.63 38.87
N ASN A 411 -16.88 -1.89 38.71
CA ASN A 411 -15.81 -1.56 39.64
C ASN A 411 -14.68 -0.74 38.99
N THR A 412 -14.72 -0.48 37.68
CA THR A 412 -13.57 0.08 36.96
C THR A 412 -14.02 1.13 35.96
N ILE A 413 -13.31 2.27 35.95
CA ILE A 413 -13.45 3.33 34.94
C ILE A 413 -12.12 3.53 34.20
N ALA A 414 -12.16 3.94 32.94
CA ALA A 414 -11.00 4.36 32.17
C ALA A 414 -11.00 5.87 31.96
N TYR A 415 -9.86 6.52 32.24
CA TYR A 415 -9.66 7.97 32.04
C TYR A 415 -8.98 8.31 30.71
N GLU A 416 -8.44 7.30 30.03
CA GLU A 416 -7.83 7.39 28.72
C GLU A 416 -8.09 6.09 27.97
N GLU A 417 -8.37 6.21 26.66
CA GLU A 417 -8.50 5.07 25.78
C GLU A 417 -7.73 5.31 24.48
N VAL A 418 -7.16 4.24 23.94
CA VAL A 418 -6.51 4.26 22.63
C VAL A 418 -7.61 4.21 21.57
N ILE A 419 -7.55 5.16 20.64
CA ILE A 419 -8.37 5.17 19.43
C ILE A 419 -7.58 4.53 18.28
N GLN A 420 -7.26 5.28 17.22
CA GLN A 420 -6.56 4.80 16.04
C GLN A 420 -5.10 5.25 16.00
N ALA A 421 -4.20 4.41 15.47
CA ALA A 421 -2.78 4.75 15.23
C ALA A 421 -2.05 5.27 16.49
N GLY A 422 -2.40 4.73 17.67
CA GLY A 422 -1.81 5.11 18.96
C GLY A 422 -2.30 6.46 19.52
N GLN A 423 -3.17 7.16 18.81
CA GLN A 423 -3.84 8.36 19.32
C GLN A 423 -4.77 7.95 20.47
N VAL A 424 -4.94 8.85 21.44
CA VAL A 424 -5.76 8.61 22.64
C VAL A 424 -6.90 9.60 22.77
N ARG A 425 -8.06 9.12 23.21
CA ARG A 425 -9.14 9.96 23.75
C ARG A 425 -8.96 10.05 25.25
N ARG A 426 -8.82 11.27 25.75
CA ARG A 426 -8.79 11.58 27.18
C ARG A 426 -9.23 13.02 27.42
N SER A 427 -9.81 13.28 28.58
CA SER A 427 -10.11 14.63 29.05
C SER A 427 -9.02 15.18 29.98
N VAL A 428 -8.19 14.29 30.54
CA VAL A 428 -7.08 14.59 31.45
C VAL A 428 -5.87 13.71 31.15
N ASN A 429 -4.68 14.12 31.60
CA ASN A 429 -3.45 13.35 31.45
C ASN A 429 -2.84 13.08 32.82
N ILE A 430 -3.28 12.00 33.46
CA ILE A 430 -2.69 11.55 34.73
C ILE A 430 -1.30 10.99 34.44
N THR A 431 -0.27 11.56 35.06
CA THR A 431 1.13 11.15 34.84
C THR A 431 1.77 10.55 36.09
N ASN A 432 1.15 10.70 37.25
CA ASN A 432 1.59 10.06 38.50
C ASN A 432 0.39 9.93 39.46
N ALA A 433 0.20 8.73 40.02
CA ALA A 433 -0.88 8.43 40.95
C ALA A 433 -0.70 9.09 42.34
N GLY A 434 0.50 9.57 42.69
CA GLY A 434 0.81 10.07 44.02
C GLY A 434 1.16 8.94 45.00
N THR A 435 1.26 9.24 46.30
CA THR A 435 1.79 8.32 47.33
C THR A 435 0.84 8.03 48.50
N GLY A 436 -0.44 8.43 48.45
CA GLY A 436 -1.35 8.35 49.62
C GLY A 436 -2.86 8.22 49.30
N ARG A 437 -3.68 8.12 50.35
CA ARG A 437 -5.16 8.04 50.27
C ARG A 437 -5.76 9.34 49.74
N THR A 438 -6.80 9.23 48.91
CA THR A 438 -7.54 10.35 48.32
C THR A 438 -9.00 10.32 48.73
#